data_AF-A0A2M8EUF8-F1
#
_entry.id   AF-A0A2M8EUF8-F1
#
_cell.length_a   1.000
_cell.length_b   1.000
_cell.length_c   1.000
_cell.angle_alpha   90.00
_cell.angle_beta   90.00
_cell.angle_gamma   90.00
#
_symmetry.space_group_name_H-M   'P 1'
#
loop_
_entity.id
_entity.type
_entity.pdbx_description
1 polymer ?
#
loop_
_entity_poly.entity_id
_entity_poly.type
_entity_poly.pdbx_seq_one_letter_code
_entity_poly.pdbx_strand_id
1 'polypeptide(L)' 'MKILMLTPYLPYPPSSGGQVRSYNLIKNLASKHEITLFSLIKNEKE' A
#
# COMPACT_ATOMS: atom_id res chain seq x y z
N MET A 1 -14.61 -7.35 -6.53
CA MET A 1 -14.99 -6.47 -5.42
C MET A 1 -14.14 -5.21 -5.48
N LYS A 2 -14.63 -4.10 -4.92
CA LYS A 2 -13.87 -2.86 -4.76
C LYS A 2 -13.34 -2.78 -3.34
N ILE A 3 -12.03 -2.62 -3.17
CA ILE A 3 -11.35 -2.59 -1.88
C ILE A 3 -10.65 -1.23 -1.72
N LEU A 4 -10.98 -0.51 -0.64
CA LEU A 4 -10.21 0.64 -0.18
C LEU A 4 -9.14 0.16 0.79
N MET A 5 -7.87 0.32 0.42
CA MET A 5 -6.73 -0.05 1.24
C MET A 5 -6.09 1.22 1.84
N LEU A 6 -6.08 1.30 3.17
CA LEU A 6 -5.47 2.40 3.91
C LEU A 6 -4.16 1.93 4.54
N THR A 7 -3.06 2.63 4.25
CA THR A 7 -1.75 2.31 4.82
C THR A 7 -1.12 3.51 5.52
N PRO A 8 -0.43 3.33 6.66
CA PRO A 8 0.18 4.42 7.41
C PRO A 8 1.42 5.01 6.72
N TYR A 9 1.92 4.35 5.68
CA TYR A 9 3.03 4.77 4.83
C TYR A 9 2.84 4.21 3.43
N LEU A 10 3.48 4.84 2.44
CA LEU A 10 3.46 4.36 1.06
C LEU A 10 4.10 2.94 0.98
N PRO A 11 3.39 1.92 0.47
CA PRO A 11 3.92 0.55 0.39
C PRO A 11 5.02 0.33 -0.67
N TYR A 12 5.22 1.31 -1.55
CA TYR A 12 6.16 1.22 -2.68
C TYR A 12 6.96 2.52 -2.85
N PRO A 13 8.26 2.47 -3.18
CA PRO A 13 9.09 1.26 -3.24
C PRO A 13 9.33 0.69 -1.83
N PRO A 14 9.20 -0.63 -1.62
CA PRO A 14 9.22 -1.20 -0.28
C PRO A 14 10.62 -1.15 0.33
N SER A 15 10.77 -0.49 1.48
CA SER A 15 12.03 -0.38 2.22
C SER A 15 12.02 -1.03 3.61
N SER A 16 10.86 -1.50 4.07
CA SER A 16 10.69 -2.16 5.38
C SER A 16 9.77 -3.38 5.29
N GLY A 17 9.84 -4.28 6.27
CA GLY A 17 9.02 -5.50 6.29
C GLY A 17 7.51 -5.22 6.24
N GLY A 18 7.06 -4.12 6.85
CA GLY A 18 5.65 -3.70 6.80
C GLY A 18 5.21 -3.21 5.42
N GLN A 19 6.09 -2.48 4.71
CA GLN A 19 5.86 -2.10 3.31
C GLN A 19 5.85 -3.34 2.40
N VAL A 20 6.80 -4.26 2.58
CA VAL A 20 6.87 -5.53 1.81
C VAL A 20 5.60 -6.35 1.98
N ARG A 21 5.07 -6.46 3.20
CA ARG A 21 3.80 -7.16 3.47
C ARG A 21 2.65 -6.51 2.72
N SER A 22 2.48 -5.19 2.88
CA SER A 22 1.38 -4.44 2.27
C SER A 22 1.45 -4.50 0.74
N TYR A 23 2.64 -4.32 0.17
CA TYR A 23 2.89 -4.43 -1.26
C TYR A 23 2.50 -5.80 -1.83
N ASN A 24 2.97 -6.89 -1.21
CA ASN A 24 2.64 -8.24 -1.69
C ASN A 24 1.17 -8.60 -1.50
N LEU A 25 0.53 -8.11 -0.43
CA LEU A 25 -0.91 -8.29 -0.23
C LEU A 25 -1.71 -7.60 -1.34
N ILE A 26 -1.40 -6.32 -1.63
CA ILE A 26 -2.03 -5.56 -2.71
C ILE A 26 -1.79 -6.26 -4.04
N LYS A 27 -0.55 -6.67 -4.33
CA LYS A 27 -0.17 -7.36 -5.58
C LYS A 27 -1.00 -8.63 -5.82
N ASN A 28 -1.18 -9.45 -4.78
CA ASN A 28 -1.96 -10.69 -4.89
C ASN A 28 -3.46 -10.42 -5.04
N LEU A 29 -4.02 -9.49 -4.25
CA LEU A 29 -5.45 -9.16 -4.28
C LEU A 29 -5.87 -8.42 -5.56
N ALA A 30 -4.99 -7.58 -6.11
CA ALA A 30 -5.25 -6.83 -7.35
C ALA A 30 -5.49 -7.74 -8.56
N SER A 31 -5.08 -9.01 -8.52
CA SER A 31 -5.36 -9.98 -9.58
C SER A 31 -6.85 -10.28 -9.78
N LYS A 32 -7.68 -10.05 -8.74
CA LYS A 32 -9.12 -10.37 -8.74
C LYS A 32 -10.01 -9.23 -8.26
N HIS A 33 -9.42 -8.14 -7.75
CA HIS A 33 -10.13 -7.05 -7.10
C HIS A 33 -9.62 -5.70 -7.58
N GLU A 34 -10.53 -4.74 -7.68
CA GLU A 34 -10.19 -3.34 -7.92
C GLU A 34 -9.76 -2.74 -6.58
N ILE A 35 -8.53 -2.25 -6.50
CA ILE A 35 -7.96 -1.68 -5.27
C ILE A 35 -7.73 -0.19 -5.46
N THR A 36 -8.29 0.61 -4.54
CA THR A 36 -7.94 2.01 -4.35
C THR A 36 -7.03 2.10 -3.12
N LEU A 37 -5.80 2.58 -3.31
CA LEU A 37 -4.82 2.72 -2.23
C LEU A 37 -4.74 4.18 -1.77
N PHE A 38 -4.86 4.39 -0.45
CA PHE A 38 -4.56 5.66 0.21
C PHE A 38 -3.43 5.44 1.21
N SER A 39 -2.43 6.30 1.14
CA SER A 39 -1.25 6.23 2.00
C SER A 39 -0.85 7.61 2.46
N LEU A 40 -0.34 7.71 3.68
CA LEU A 40 0.35 8.91 4.13
C LEU A 40 1.76 8.94 3.52
N ILE A 41 2.14 10.09 2.97
CA ILE A 41 3.50 10.36 2.49
C ILE A 41 4.10 11.38 3.43
N LYS A 42 5.24 11.04 4.03
CA LYS A 42 6.00 11.99 4.82
C LYS A 42 6.59 13.04 3.89
N ASN A 43 6.37 14.31 4.21
CA ASN A 43 7.11 15.40 3.60
C ASN A 43 8.48 15.49 4.28
N GLU A 44 9.55 15.80 3.54
CA GLU A 44 10.90 15.93 4.11
C GLU A 44 11.00 17.02 5.20
N LYS A 45 9.99 17.89 5.28
CA LYS A 45 9.89 19.00 6.23
C LYS A 45 9.11 18.67 7.51
N GLU A 46 8.57 17.45 7.64
CA GLU A 46 7.81 16.98 8.81
C GLU A 46 8.45 15.76 9.49
#